data_AF-A0A6D0CE61-F1
#
_entry.id   AF-A0A6D0CE61-F1
#
_cell.length_a   1.000
_cell.length_b   1.000
_cell.length_c   1.000
_cell.angle_alpha   90.00
_cell.angle_beta   90.00
_cell.angle_gamma   90.00
#
_symmetry.space_group_name_H-M   'P 1'
#
loop_
_entity.id
_entity.type
_entity.pdbx_description
1 polymer ?
#
loop_
_entity_poly.entity_id
_entity_poly.type
_entity_poly.pdbx_seq_one_letter_code
_entity_poly.pdbx_strand_id
1 'polypeptide(L)'
;MEIVKIEMNLKAVNKEVAAFNCEKKVSGVIHSTTNGETTVILDGGYVLGKFDCPHCAIEEISLLALKISDSDYAGWGTYRTYKQDFMNEAIVAVS
;
A
#
# COMPACT_ATOMS: atom_id res chain seq x y z
N MET A 1 3.97 16.78 18.28
CA MET A 1 3.57 16.20 16.99
C MET A 1 4.85 15.77 16.31
N GLU A 2 5.02 14.46 16.12
CA GLU A 2 6.18 13.91 15.44
C GLU A 2 5.90 13.90 13.93
N ILE A 3 6.82 14.41 13.13
CA ILE A 3 6.70 14.40 11.68
C ILE A 3 7.47 13.17 11.19
N VAL A 4 6.74 12.17 10.71
CA VAL A 4 7.35 11.00 10.08
C VAL A 4 7.47 11.24 8.59
N LYS A 5 8.68 11.08 8.06
CA LYS A 5 8.98 11.21 6.63
C LYS A 5 9.11 9.81 6.04
N ILE A 6 8.43 9.57 4.92
CA ILE A 6 8.58 8.35 4.12
C ILE A 6 9.15 8.74 2.77
N GLU A 7 10.18 8.03 2.32
CA GLU A 7 10.70 8.20 0.97
C GLU A 7 10.04 7.21 0.01
N MET A 8 9.25 7.76 -0.91
CA MET A 8 8.61 7.02 -2.00
C MET A 8 9.31 7.31 -3.32
N ASN A 9 9.80 6.25 -3.96
CA ASN A 9 10.27 6.29 -5.33
C ASN A 9 9.11 5.96 -6.25
N LEU A 10 8.80 6.85 -7.20
CA LEU A 10 7.75 6.65 -8.20
C LEU A 10 8.37 6.64 -9.60
N LYS A 11 8.03 5.62 -10.39
CA LYS A 11 8.50 5.47 -11.77
C LYS A 11 7.32 5.22 -12.70
N ALA A 12 7.06 6.15 -13.60
CA ALA A 12 6.06 5.96 -14.65
C ALA A 12 6.46 4.77 -15.55
N VAL A 13 5.51 3.86 -15.76
CA VAL A 13 5.63 2.73 -16.70
C VAL A 13 4.94 3.09 -18.02
N ASN A 14 3.74 3.68 -17.92
CA ASN A 14 3.00 4.24 -19.04
C ASN A 14 2.10 5.39 -18.54
N LYS A 15 1.14 5.84 -19.36
CA LYS A 15 0.25 6.97 -19.05
C LYS A 15 -0.69 6.73 -17.86
N GLU A 16 -0.99 5.47 -17.56
CA GLU A 16 -1.95 5.10 -16.51
C GLU A 16 -1.28 4.32 -15.37
N VAL A 17 -0.08 3.80 -15.58
CA VAL A 17 0.60 2.92 -14.63
C VAL A 17 1.92 3.52 -14.17
N ALA A 18 2.11 3.57 -12.85
CA ALA A 18 3.37 3.90 -12.21
C ALA A 18 3.78 2.80 -11.22
N ALA A 19 5.04 2.40 -11.25
CA ALA A 19 5.62 1.55 -10.20
C ALA A 19 6.05 2.42 -9.02
N PHE A 20 5.84 1.92 -7.80
CA PHE A 20 6.26 2.61 -6.58
C PHE A 20 7.10 1.70 -5.69
N ASN A 21 7.99 2.32 -4.91
CA ASN A 21 8.75 1.66 -3.85
C ASN A 21 8.95 2.63 -2.68
N CYS A 22 8.38 2.29 -1.54
CA CYS A 22 8.57 2.97 -0.27
C CYS A 22 9.65 2.25 0.53
N GLU A 23 10.83 2.84 0.61
CA GLU A 23 11.94 2.41 1.47
C GLU A 23 12.31 0.91 1.38
N LYS A 24 12.08 0.26 0.23
CA LYS A 24 12.19 -1.20 0.03
C LYS A 24 11.30 -2.07 0.94
N LYS A 25 10.38 -1.47 1.69
CA LYS A 25 9.42 -2.16 2.59
C LYS A 25 8.13 -2.49 1.87
N VAL A 26 7.61 -1.53 1.10
CA VAL A 26 6.37 -1.68 0.33
C VAL A 26 6.64 -1.28 -1.11
N SER A 27 6.26 -2.14 -2.03
CA SER A 27 6.36 -1.87 -3.45
C SER A 27 5.19 -2.48 -4.21
N GLY A 28 4.98 -1.95 -5.41
CA GLY A 28 3.88 -2.36 -6.25
C GLY A 28 3.67 -1.41 -7.43
N VAL A 29 2.44 -1.41 -7.94
CA VAL A 29 2.00 -0.55 -9.03
C VAL A 29 0.75 0.22 -8.64
N ILE A 30 0.68 1.44 -9.13
CA ILE A 30 -0.48 2.33 -9.10
C ILE A 30 -1.02 2.37 -10.52
N HIS A 31 -2.28 1.99 -10.69
CA HIS A 31 -3.02 2.14 -11.94
C HIS A 31 -4.05 3.26 -11.74
N SER A 32 -3.82 4.41 -12.36
CA SER A 32 -4.73 5.55 -12.36
C SER A 32 -5.34 5.72 -13.74
N THR A 33 -6.67 5.65 -13.80
CA THR A 33 -7.43 5.93 -15.02
C THR A 33 -7.47 7.44 -15.28
N THR A 34 -7.81 7.83 -16.51
CA THR A 34 -8.00 9.25 -16.88
C THR A 34 -9.07 9.96 -16.06
N ASN A 35 -9.96 9.22 -15.40
CA ASN A 35 -11.06 9.74 -14.60
C ASN A 35 -10.66 9.97 -13.12
N GLY A 36 -9.41 9.66 -12.75
CA GLY A 36 -8.90 9.81 -11.38
C GLY A 36 -9.03 8.56 -10.51
N GLU A 37 -9.88 7.60 -10.92
CA GLU A 37 -10.00 6.31 -10.23
C GLU A 37 -8.66 5.59 -10.25
N THR A 38 -8.17 5.24 -9.07
CA THR A 38 -6.83 4.74 -8.83
C THR A 38 -6.87 3.43 -8.07
N THR A 39 -6.29 2.38 -8.64
CA THR A 39 -6.11 1.08 -8.00
C THR A 39 -4.65 0.89 -7.61
N VAL A 40 -4.41 0.45 -6.38
CA VAL A 40 -3.06 0.13 -5.90
C VAL A 40 -2.91 -1.37 -5.76
N ILE A 41 -1.88 -1.92 -6.39
CA ILE A 41 -1.58 -3.35 -6.38
C ILE A 41 -0.18 -3.52 -5.79
N LEU A 42 -0.07 -4.24 -4.68
CA LEU A 42 1.19 -4.58 -4.03
C LEU A 42 1.90 -5.73 -4.77
N ASP A 43 3.21 -5.77 -4.64
CA ASP A 43 4.00 -6.91 -5.11
C ASP A 43 3.48 -8.22 -4.49
N GLY A 44 3.33 -9.23 -5.36
CA GLY A 44 2.60 -10.46 -5.05
C GLY A 44 1.14 -10.47 -5.51
N GLY A 45 0.67 -9.39 -6.17
CA GLY A 45 -0.64 -9.35 -6.85
C GLY A 45 -1.81 -8.96 -5.95
N TYR A 46 -1.54 -8.45 -4.74
CA TYR A 46 -2.57 -8.08 -3.78
C TYR A 46 -3.10 -6.68 -4.06
N VAL A 47 -4.42 -6.54 -4.20
CA VAL A 47 -5.05 -5.21 -4.33
C VAL A 47 -5.11 -4.59 -2.94
N LEU A 48 -4.36 -3.50 -2.72
CA LEU A 48 -4.44 -2.72 -1.48
C LEU A 48 -5.80 -2.02 -1.38
N GLY A 49 -6.27 -1.48 -2.49
CA GLY A 49 -7.55 -0.78 -2.55
C GLY A 49 -7.80 -0.12 -3.90
N LYS A 50 -9.02 0.36 -4.05
CA LYS A 50 -9.45 1.26 -5.11
C LYS A 50 -9.84 2.58 -4.47
N PHE A 51 -9.44 3.66 -5.11
CA PHE A 51 -9.54 5.01 -4.58
C PHE A 51 -10.08 5.95 -5.64
N ASP A 52 -10.91 6.90 -5.22
CA ASP A 52 -11.49 7.89 -6.14
C ASP A 52 -10.47 8.96 -6.57
N CYS A 53 -9.28 8.98 -5.94
CA CYS A 53 -8.26 9.97 -6.22
C CYS A 53 -6.82 9.41 -6.07
N PRO A 54 -5.84 9.85 -6.90
CA PRO A 54 -4.46 9.43 -6.76
C PRO A 54 -3.83 9.83 -5.42
N HIS A 55 -4.20 11.00 -4.88
CA HIS A 55 -3.69 11.45 -3.58
C HIS A 55 -4.11 10.50 -2.45
N CYS A 56 -5.37 10.05 -2.46
CA CYS A 56 -5.96 9.11 -1.51
C CYS A 56 -5.17 7.78 -1.52
N ALA A 57 -4.84 7.30 -2.72
CA ALA A 57 -4.01 6.11 -2.90
C ALA A 57 -2.60 6.27 -2.31
N ILE A 58 -1.95 7.41 -2.53
CA ILE A 58 -0.61 7.71 -1.99
C ILE A 58 -0.62 7.80 -0.47
N GLU A 59 -1.67 8.37 0.13
CA GLU A 59 -1.84 8.45 1.57
C GLU A 59 -1.94 7.04 2.19
N GLU A 60 -2.77 6.16 1.61
CA GLU A 60 -2.88 4.78 2.08
C GLU A 60 -1.59 3.97 1.91
N ILE A 61 -0.87 4.15 0.80
CA ILE A 61 0.46 3.53 0.63
C ILE A 61 1.40 4.00 1.73
N SER A 62 1.37 5.30 2.07
CA SER A 62 2.21 5.88 3.11
C SER A 62 1.84 5.33 4.49
N LEU A 63 0.55 5.28 4.83
CA LEU A 63 0.07 4.70 6.08
C LEU A 63 0.45 3.22 6.21
N LEU A 64 0.37 2.44 5.13
CA LEU A 64 0.82 1.06 5.12
C LEU A 64 2.32 0.94 5.37
N ALA A 65 3.14 1.78 4.72
CA ALA A 65 4.58 1.78 4.93
C ALA A 65 4.96 2.17 6.37
N LEU A 66 4.23 3.09 7.00
CA LEU A 66 4.38 3.41 8.43
C LEU A 66 4.03 2.21 9.30
N LYS A 67 2.85 1.61 9.11
CA LYS A 67 2.42 0.44 9.90
C LYS A 67 3.44 -0.70 9.84
N ILE A 68 4.03 -0.95 8.66
CA ILE A 68 5.07 -1.96 8.51
C ILE A 68 6.34 -1.56 9.25
N SER A 69 6.75 -0.30 9.14
CA SER A 69 7.92 0.23 9.86
C SER A 69 7.76 0.18 11.39
N ASP A 70 6.57 0.50 11.90
CA ASP A 70 6.24 0.43 13.32
C ASP A 70 6.12 -1.02 13.79
N SER A 71 5.57 -1.92 12.96
CA SER A 71 5.49 -3.35 13.26
C SER A 71 6.87 -4.00 13.37
N ASP A 72 7.83 -3.57 12.53
CA ASP A 72 9.23 -3.98 12.64
C ASP A 72 9.88 -3.47 13.95
N TYR A 73 9.35 -2.40 14.55
CA TYR A 73 9.84 -1.81 15.81
C TYR A 73 9.15 -2.39 17.07
N ALA A 74 7.93 -2.90 16.96
CA ALA A 74 7.08 -3.27 18.10
C ALA A 74 7.08 -4.76 18.49
N GLY A 75 7.73 -5.66 17.74
CA GLY A 75 7.67 -7.10 18.04
C GLY A 75 6.30 -7.74 17.79
N TRP A 76 5.41 -7.04 17.08
CA TRP A 76 4.19 -7.61 16.52
C TRP A 76 4.57 -8.22 15.17
N GLY A 77 4.41 -9.54 15.05
CA GLY A 77 5.06 -10.37 14.03
C GLY A 77 5.06 -9.77 12.61
N THR A 78 6.14 -10.09 11.90
CA THR A 78 6.50 -9.69 10.52
C THR A 78 5.32 -9.42 9.59
N TYR A 79 5.53 -8.66 8.50
CA TYR A 79 4.61 -8.48 7.35
C TYR A 79 3.75 -9.70 6.94
N ARG A 80 4.22 -10.92 7.20
CA ARG A 80 3.47 -12.18 7.07
C ARG A 80 2.23 -12.28 7.98
N THR A 81 2.31 -11.85 9.23
CA THR A 81 1.22 -11.86 10.21
C THR A 81 0.14 -10.86 9.82
N TYR A 82 0.52 -9.64 9.40
CA TYR A 82 -0.42 -8.67 8.83
C TYR A 82 -1.17 -9.23 7.61
N LYS A 83 -0.48 -9.95 6.71
CA LYS A 83 -1.13 -10.65 5.59
C LYS A 83 -2.12 -11.74 6.04
N GLN A 84 -1.79 -12.48 7.10
CA GLN A 84 -2.68 -13.52 7.63
C GLN A 84 -3.92 -12.92 8.30
N ASP A 85 -3.76 -11.85 9.08
CA ASP A 85 -4.88 -11.20 9.77
C ASP A 85 -5.83 -10.51 8.79
N PHE A 86 -5.29 -9.82 7.77
CA PHE A 86 -6.10 -9.23 6.71
C PHE A 86 -6.88 -10.27 5.89
N MET A 87 -6.28 -11.44 5.59
CA MET A 87 -6.99 -12.55 4.94
C MET A 87 -8.06 -13.17 5.84
N ASN A 88 -7.81 -13.27 7.14
CA ASN A 88 -8.77 -13.83 8.09
C ASN A 88 -9.99 -12.92 8.29
N GLU A 89 -9.80 -11.60 8.36
CA GLU A 89 -10.91 -10.64 8.44
C GLU A 89 -11.77 -10.64 7.17
N ALA A 90 -11.16 -10.81 6.00
CA ALA A 90 -11.87 -10.93 4.73
C ALA A 90 -12.75 -12.19 4.64
N ILE A 91 -12.42 -13.27 5.36
CA ILE A 91 -13.23 -14.50 5.41
C ILE A 91 -14.47 -14.32 6.31
N VAL A 92 -14.34 -13.59 7.42
CA VAL A 92 -15.45 -13.38 8.38
C VAL A 92 -16.51 -12.42 7.83
N ALA A 93 -16.14 -11.50 6.93
CA ALA A 93 -17.08 -10.56 6.31
C ALA A 93 -17.98 -11.18 5.22
N VAL A 94 -17.78 -12.45 4.87
CA VAL A 94 -18.52 -13.17 3.79
C VAL A 94 -19.31 -14.37 4.31
N SER A 95 -19.37 -14.57 5.63
CA SER A 95 -20.16 -15.62 6.29
C SER A 95 -21.39 -15.09 7.00
#